data_AF-K1SBT5-F1
#
_entry.id   AF-K1SBT5-F1
#
_cell.length_a   1.000
_cell.length_b   1.000
_cell.length_c   1.000
_cell.angle_alpha   90.00
_cell.angle_beta   90.00
_cell.angle_gamma   90.00
#
_symmetry.space_group_name_H-M   'P 1'
#
loop_
_entity.id
_entity.type
_entity.pdbx_description
1 polymer ?
#
loop_
_entity_poly.entity_id
_entity_poly.type
_entity_poly.pdbx_seq_one_letter_code
_entity_poly.pdbx_strand_id
1 'polypeptide(L)'
;MPVRGKTLNCLKASYDKIFKSEIITNLMKILGCGVEVKAKANKDLSTFDLNNLRWEKIIICTDADYDGYQIRTLILTMLYRLVPTVIEKGFVYIAESPLYEINSKDMTYFAYTEAEKQRILADIGEQKYKIQRSKGLGENEPEMMSLTTMNPETRRLIRVMPEDAQKTQEIFELLLGDNLDGRKDYIRDYGYKYLDDIDVS
;
A
#
# COMPACT_ATOMS: atom_id res chain seq x y z
N MET A 1 -3.34 -0.05 -12.49
CA MET A 1 -4.08 1.21 -12.76
C MET A 1 -3.46 2.30 -11.91
N PRO A 2 -3.05 3.45 -12.49
CA PRO A 2 -2.56 4.58 -11.69
C PRO A 2 -3.71 5.18 -10.87
N VAL A 3 -3.47 5.38 -9.58
CA VAL A 3 -4.38 6.10 -8.69
C VAL A 3 -3.86 7.53 -8.60
N ARG A 4 -4.63 8.51 -9.10
CA ARG A 4 -4.21 9.91 -9.09
C ARG A 4 -4.75 10.60 -7.84
N GLY A 5 -3.84 11.09 -7.00
CA GLY A 5 -4.16 11.80 -5.77
C GLY A 5 -4.68 10.89 -4.66
N LYS A 6 -5.01 11.50 -3.51
CA LYS A 6 -5.55 10.79 -2.34
C LYS A 6 -6.97 10.32 -2.64
N THR A 7 -7.23 9.03 -2.43
CA THR A 7 -8.58 8.47 -2.61
C THR A 7 -9.52 8.92 -1.49
N LEU A 8 -10.83 8.78 -1.74
CA LEU A 8 -11.83 9.08 -0.73
C LEU A 8 -11.73 8.11 0.44
N ASN A 9 -11.73 8.62 1.67
CA ASN A 9 -11.84 7.79 2.87
C ASN A 9 -13.24 7.12 2.91
N CYS A 10 -13.27 5.83 2.55
CA CYS A 10 -14.50 5.05 2.43
C CYS A 10 -15.11 4.65 3.77
N LEU A 11 -14.38 4.78 4.89
CA LEU A 11 -14.94 4.54 6.22
C LEU A 11 -15.85 5.68 6.66
N LYS A 12 -15.50 6.92 6.30
CA LYS A 12 -16.27 8.12 6.67
C LYS A 12 -17.30 8.53 5.62
N ALA A 13 -17.10 8.15 4.37
CA ALA A 13 -17.97 8.57 3.28
C ALA A 13 -19.25 7.72 3.23
N SER A 14 -20.38 8.36 2.93
CA SER A 14 -21.61 7.64 2.57
C SER A 14 -21.42 6.88 1.25
N TYR A 15 -22.17 5.79 1.07
CA TYR A 15 -22.14 5.02 -0.18
C TYR A 15 -22.44 5.88 -1.42
N ASP A 16 -23.34 6.86 -1.32
CA ASP A 16 -23.62 7.80 -2.42
C ASP A 16 -22.38 8.59 -2.85
N LYS A 17 -21.53 8.98 -1.89
CA LYS A 17 -20.28 9.70 -2.17
C LYS A 17 -19.20 8.77 -2.70
N ILE A 18 -19.11 7.56 -2.14
CA ILE A 18 -18.18 6.51 -2.57
C ILE A 18 -18.41 6.16 -4.05
N PHE A 19 -19.65 5.85 -4.42
CA PHE A 19 -19.97 5.42 -5.80
C PHE A 19 -20.04 6.58 -6.81
N LYS A 20 -20.01 7.83 -6.36
CA LYS A 20 -19.74 9.00 -7.24
C LYS A 20 -18.25 9.19 -7.56
N SER A 21 -17.34 8.54 -6.83
CA SER A 21 -15.91 8.63 -7.11
C SER A 21 -15.55 7.78 -8.32
N GLU A 22 -15.07 8.43 -9.38
CA GLU A 22 -14.60 7.74 -10.59
C GLU A 22 -13.43 6.80 -10.30
N ILE A 23 -12.52 7.19 -9.41
CA ILE A 23 -11.37 6.33 -9.04
C ILE A 23 -11.86 5.02 -8.43
N ILE A 24 -12.78 5.08 -7.47
CA ILE A 24 -13.31 3.90 -6.78
C ILE A 24 -14.12 3.03 -7.75
N THR A 25 -15.03 3.63 -8.51
CA THR A 25 -15.87 2.87 -9.46
C THR A 25 -15.03 2.23 -10.57
N ASN A 26 -13.99 2.89 -11.07
CA ASN A 26 -13.06 2.32 -12.04
C ASN A 26 -12.25 1.17 -11.45
N LEU A 27 -11.75 1.30 -10.21
CA LEU A 27 -11.07 0.21 -9.52
C LEU A 27 -11.99 -1.02 -9.38
N MET A 28 -13.24 -0.84 -8.94
CA MET A 28 -14.21 -1.95 -8.82
C MET A 28 -14.51 -2.62 -10.16
N LYS A 29 -14.66 -1.83 -11.24
CA LYS A 29 -14.85 -2.37 -12.60
C LYS A 29 -13.63 -3.16 -13.10
N ILE A 30 -12.42 -2.74 -12.76
CA ILE A 30 -11.19 -3.45 -13.12
C ILE A 30 -11.05 -4.76 -12.35
N LEU A 31 -11.38 -4.77 -11.04
CA LEU A 31 -11.41 -5.99 -10.24
C LEU A 31 -12.42 -6.98 -10.81
N GLY A 32 -13.58 -6.49 -11.27
CA GLY A 32 -14.58 -7.28 -12.00
C GLY A 32 -15.48 -8.15 -11.12
N CYS A 33 -15.16 -8.29 -9.83
CA CYS A 33 -15.93 -9.10 -8.89
C CYS A 33 -17.19 -8.43 -8.34
N GLY A 34 -17.51 -7.19 -8.71
CA GLY A 34 -18.63 -6.45 -8.14
C GLY A 34 -18.33 -5.87 -6.75
N VAL A 35 -19.37 -5.57 -5.96
CA VAL A 35 -19.23 -5.08 -4.57
C VAL A 35 -20.19 -5.81 -3.63
N GLU A 36 -19.77 -6.04 -2.38
CA GLU A 36 -20.51 -6.83 -1.39
C GLU A 36 -21.62 -6.02 -0.70
N VAL A 37 -21.49 -4.69 -0.73
CA VAL A 37 -22.43 -3.77 -0.09
C VAL A 37 -23.69 -3.59 -0.94
N LYS A 38 -24.85 -3.53 -0.30
CA LYS A 38 -26.12 -3.20 -0.97
C LYS A 38 -26.45 -1.72 -0.75
N ALA A 39 -26.42 -0.91 -1.81
CA ALA A 39 -26.76 0.51 -1.74
C ALA A 39 -27.62 0.92 -2.96
N LYS A 40 -28.47 1.94 -2.83
CA LYS A 40 -29.17 2.46 -4.03
C LYS A 40 -28.23 3.10 -5.05
N ALA A 41 -27.05 3.52 -4.61
CA ALA A 41 -26.05 4.21 -5.43
C ALA A 41 -25.13 3.28 -6.23
N ASN A 42 -25.14 1.96 -6.01
CA ASN A 42 -24.30 1.02 -6.76
C ASN A 42 -25.06 0.21 -7.81
N LYS A 43 -26.20 0.72 -8.30
CA LYS A 43 -27.03 0.03 -9.32
C LYS A 43 -26.27 -0.32 -10.59
N ASP A 44 -25.26 0.46 -10.94
CA ASP A 44 -24.43 0.24 -12.14
C ASP A 44 -23.25 -0.73 -11.88
N LEU A 45 -23.11 -1.23 -10.66
CA LEU A 45 -22.12 -2.23 -10.27
C LEU A 45 -22.79 -3.57 -10.02
N SER A 46 -22.15 -4.64 -10.51
CA SER A 46 -22.60 -6.00 -10.26
C SER A 46 -22.58 -6.33 -8.76
N THR A 47 -23.48 -7.23 -8.36
CA THR A 47 -23.40 -7.88 -7.04
C THR A 47 -22.10 -8.66 -6.93
N PHE A 48 -21.53 -8.73 -5.73
CA PHE A 48 -20.28 -9.44 -5.51
C PHE A 48 -20.34 -10.92 -5.90
N ASP A 49 -19.36 -11.34 -6.68
CA ASP A 49 -19.05 -12.74 -6.95
C ASP A 49 -17.53 -12.87 -7.14
N LEU A 50 -16.90 -13.61 -6.23
CA LEU A 50 -15.46 -13.83 -6.24
C LEU A 50 -14.99 -14.54 -7.51
N ASN A 51 -15.82 -15.37 -8.15
CA ASN A 51 -15.45 -16.07 -9.39
C ASN A 51 -15.27 -15.11 -10.56
N ASN A 52 -15.84 -13.90 -10.48
CA ASN A 52 -15.67 -12.85 -11.48
C ASN A 52 -14.43 -11.97 -11.22
N LEU A 53 -13.67 -12.23 -10.16
CA LEU A 53 -12.41 -11.51 -9.90
C LEU A 53 -11.43 -11.78 -11.04
N ARG A 54 -11.07 -10.72 -11.77
CA ARG A 54 -10.21 -10.82 -12.96
C ARG A 54 -8.73 -10.98 -12.64
N TRP A 55 -8.34 -10.72 -11.40
CA TRP A 55 -6.93 -10.67 -10.98
C TRP A 55 -6.70 -11.49 -9.73
N GLU A 56 -5.82 -12.47 -9.82
CA GLU A 56 -5.40 -13.31 -8.68
C GLU A 56 -4.47 -12.57 -7.68
N LYS A 57 -3.93 -11.41 -8.06
CA LYS A 57 -3.12 -10.58 -7.18
C LYS A 57 -3.45 -9.10 -7.39
N ILE A 58 -3.92 -8.47 -6.32
CA ILE A 58 -4.11 -7.03 -6.22
C ILE A 58 -2.90 -6.48 -5.49
N ILE A 59 -1.95 -5.91 -6.24
CA ILE A 59 -0.70 -5.39 -5.67
C ILE A 59 -0.81 -3.86 -5.54
N ILE A 60 -0.78 -3.38 -4.30
CA ILE A 60 -0.74 -1.96 -3.96
C ILE A 60 0.73 -1.54 -3.96
N CYS A 61 1.10 -0.72 -4.93
CA CYS A 61 2.43 -0.14 -5.05
C CYS A 61 2.32 1.37 -4.81
N THR A 62 2.90 1.86 -3.71
CA THR A 62 2.93 3.27 -3.34
C THR A 62 4.34 3.65 -2.93
N ASP A 63 4.64 4.95 -2.96
CA ASP A 63 5.88 5.50 -2.44
C ASP A 63 6.08 5.14 -0.96
N ALA A 64 7.35 5.08 -0.55
CA ALA A 64 7.77 4.81 0.82
C ALA A 64 7.85 6.10 1.65
N ASP A 65 6.88 7.01 1.45
CA ASP A 65 6.75 8.28 2.12
C ASP A 65 5.37 8.41 2.81
N TYR A 66 5.16 9.50 3.54
CA TYR A 66 3.93 9.72 4.30
C TYR A 66 2.67 9.77 3.43
N ASP A 67 2.77 10.31 2.21
CA ASP A 67 1.66 10.41 1.27
C ASP A 67 1.31 9.03 0.69
N GLY A 68 2.32 8.23 0.34
CA GLY A 68 2.20 6.85 -0.10
C GLY A 68 1.57 5.97 0.97
N TYR A 69 1.99 6.07 2.23
CA TYR A 69 1.35 5.36 3.36
C TYR A 69 -0.11 5.76 3.55
N GLN A 70 -0.45 7.04 3.37
CA GLN A 70 -1.83 7.50 3.43
C GLN A 70 -2.67 6.92 2.29
N ILE A 71 -2.19 6.96 1.04
CA ILE A 71 -2.87 6.39 -0.12
C ILE A 71 -3.09 4.89 0.07
N ARG A 72 -2.06 4.17 0.51
CA ARG A 72 -2.10 2.74 0.82
C ARG A 72 -3.21 2.43 1.81
N THR A 73 -3.29 3.18 2.90
CA THR A 73 -4.34 3.04 3.93
C THR A 73 -5.73 3.28 3.35
N LEU A 74 -5.91 4.31 2.53
CA LEU A 74 -7.20 4.62 1.91
C LEU A 74 -7.65 3.55 0.90
N ILE A 75 -6.73 2.94 0.15
CA ILE A 75 -7.05 1.81 -0.74
C ILE A 75 -7.42 0.57 0.07
N LEU A 76 -6.68 0.25 1.13
CA LEU A 76 -6.98 -0.89 2.01
C LEU A 76 -8.37 -0.75 2.65
N THR A 77 -8.70 0.45 3.12
CA THR A 77 -10.01 0.71 3.74
C THR A 77 -11.15 0.67 2.72
N MET A 78 -10.92 1.09 1.47
CA MET A 78 -11.86 0.89 0.37
C MET A 78 -12.12 -0.59 0.12
N LEU A 79 -11.06 -1.41 0.01
CA LEU A 79 -11.19 -2.86 -0.21
C LEU A 79 -11.90 -3.53 0.97
N TYR A 80 -11.51 -3.22 2.20
CA TYR A 80 -12.17 -3.70 3.42
C TYR A 80 -13.66 -3.34 3.46
N ARG A 81 -14.02 -2.13 3.00
CA ARG A 81 -15.41 -1.65 3.08
C ARG A 81 -16.30 -2.19 1.96
N LEU A 82 -15.76 -2.41 0.77
CA LEU A 82 -16.54 -2.74 -0.43
C LEU A 82 -16.46 -4.20 -0.85
N VAL A 83 -15.33 -4.85 -0.63
CA VAL A 83 -15.02 -6.23 -1.05
C VAL A 83 -14.12 -6.95 -0.02
N PRO A 84 -14.49 -6.98 1.27
CA PRO A 84 -13.64 -7.56 2.32
C PRO A 84 -13.17 -8.99 2.01
N THR A 85 -13.99 -9.78 1.30
CA THR A 85 -13.65 -11.16 0.91
C THR A 85 -12.32 -11.24 0.14
N VAL A 86 -11.94 -10.22 -0.65
CA VAL A 86 -10.66 -10.27 -1.40
C VAL A 86 -9.44 -10.16 -0.47
N ILE A 87 -9.59 -9.47 0.66
CA ILE A 87 -8.57 -9.45 1.73
C ILE A 87 -8.59 -10.78 2.47
N GLU A 88 -9.77 -11.28 2.83
CA GLU A 88 -9.93 -12.53 3.59
C GLU A 88 -9.32 -13.74 2.88
N LYS A 89 -9.48 -13.82 1.55
CA LYS A 89 -8.89 -14.87 0.72
C LYS A 89 -7.42 -14.58 0.37
N GLY A 90 -6.88 -13.44 0.80
CA GLY A 90 -5.49 -13.06 0.66
C GLY A 90 -5.08 -12.80 -0.80
N PHE A 91 -5.93 -12.13 -1.57
CA PHE A 91 -5.61 -11.64 -2.92
C PHE A 91 -4.87 -10.29 -2.90
N VAL A 92 -4.82 -9.61 -1.75
CA VAL A 92 -4.26 -8.26 -1.63
C VAL A 92 -2.82 -8.32 -1.11
N TYR A 93 -1.94 -7.58 -1.77
CA TYR A 93 -0.52 -7.49 -1.46
C TYR A 93 -0.08 -6.02 -1.48
N ILE A 94 0.96 -5.71 -0.71
CA ILE A 94 1.69 -4.45 -0.77
C ILE A 94 3.06 -4.75 -1.38
N ALA A 95 3.43 -4.04 -2.43
CA ALA A 95 4.77 -4.12 -2.96
C ALA A 95 5.72 -3.25 -2.15
N GLU A 96 6.87 -3.82 -1.80
CA GLU A 96 7.99 -3.05 -1.27
C GLU A 96 8.83 -2.55 -2.44
N SER A 97 9.28 -1.31 -2.36
CA SER A 97 10.23 -0.72 -3.31
C SER A 97 11.56 -0.49 -2.59
N PRO A 98 12.70 -0.72 -3.24
CA PRO A 98 14.00 -0.42 -2.64
C PRO A 98 14.14 1.08 -2.37
N LEU A 99 14.76 1.41 -1.23
CA LEU A 99 15.12 2.77 -0.84
C LEU A 99 16.49 3.18 -1.38
N TYR A 100 17.37 2.20 -1.61
CA TYR A 100 18.72 2.43 -2.11
C TYR A 100 19.08 1.48 -3.24
N GLU A 101 19.72 2.03 -4.25
CA GLU A 101 20.47 1.29 -5.26
C GLU A 101 21.96 1.52 -5.03
N ILE A 102 22.72 0.42 -4.94
CA ILE A 102 24.15 0.43 -4.67
C ILE A 102 24.84 -0.26 -5.84
N ASN A 103 25.57 0.53 -6.63
CA ASN A 103 26.31 0.04 -7.78
C ASN A 103 27.79 -0.11 -7.40
N SER A 104 28.29 -1.36 -7.37
CA SER A 104 29.71 -1.68 -7.34
C SER A 104 30.20 -1.98 -8.77
N LYS A 105 31.50 -2.22 -8.94
CA LYS A 105 32.13 -2.40 -10.26
C LYS A 105 31.47 -3.48 -11.12
N ASP A 106 31.08 -4.60 -10.50
CA ASP A 106 30.57 -5.78 -11.20
C ASP A 106 29.11 -6.13 -10.85
N MET A 107 28.52 -5.48 -9.83
CA MET A 107 27.24 -5.88 -9.24
C MET A 107 26.40 -4.68 -8.81
N THR A 108 25.08 -4.80 -9.00
CA THR A 108 24.07 -3.88 -8.49
C THR A 108 23.31 -4.53 -7.35
N TYR A 109 23.17 -3.82 -6.24
CA TYR A 109 22.46 -4.26 -5.06
C TYR A 109 21.30 -3.31 -4.74
N PHE A 110 20.24 -3.85 -4.17
CA PHE A 110 19.06 -3.09 -3.76
C PHE A 110 18.79 -3.28 -2.27
N ALA A 111 18.70 -2.18 -1.53
CA ALA A 111 18.39 -2.20 -0.11
C ALA A 111 17.01 -1.57 0.14
N TYR A 112 16.19 -2.26 0.93
CA TYR A 112 14.83 -1.83 1.26
C TYR A 112 14.75 -1.12 2.61
N THR A 113 15.81 -1.22 3.42
CA THR A 113 15.94 -0.55 4.71
C THR A 113 17.35 0.00 4.89
N GLU A 114 17.51 0.94 5.82
CA GLU A 114 18.82 1.45 6.22
C GLU A 114 19.72 0.31 6.75
N ALA A 115 19.16 -0.62 7.53
CA ALA A 115 19.90 -1.78 8.05
C ALA A 115 20.35 -2.75 6.94
N GLU A 116 19.55 -2.93 5.88
CA GLU A 116 20.00 -3.68 4.69
C GLU A 116 21.12 -2.96 3.95
N LYS A 117 21.02 -1.64 3.81
CA LYS A 117 22.08 -0.83 3.18
C LYS A 117 23.40 -1.03 3.91
N GLN A 118 23.42 -0.89 5.24
CA GLN A 118 24.64 -1.06 6.04
C GLN A 118 25.25 -2.46 5.89
N ARG A 119 24.42 -3.50 5.86
CA ARG A 119 24.90 -4.88 5.62
C ARG A 119 25.52 -5.04 4.24
N ILE A 120 24.86 -4.56 3.19
CA ILE A 120 25.40 -4.61 1.82
C ILE A 120 26.73 -3.86 1.72
N LEU A 121 26.84 -2.69 2.35
CA LEU A 121 28.09 -1.92 2.36
C LEU A 121 29.22 -2.65 3.11
N ALA A 122 28.90 -3.33 4.21
CA ALA A 122 29.87 -4.16 4.93
C ALA A 122 30.37 -5.33 4.06
N ASP A 123 29.48 -5.95 3.27
CA ASP A 123 29.82 -7.06 2.36
C ASP A 123 30.66 -6.59 1.16
N ILE A 124 30.41 -5.38 0.65
CA ILE A 124 31.19 -4.76 -0.43
C ILE A 124 32.62 -4.40 0.04
N GLY A 125 32.77 -4.03 1.32
CA GLY A 125 34.06 -3.67 1.90
C GLY A 125 34.65 -2.39 1.31
N GLU A 126 35.96 -2.39 1.02
CA GLU A 126 36.69 -1.21 0.50
C GLU A 126 36.51 -0.95 -1.00
N GLN A 127 35.70 -1.76 -1.70
CA GLN A 127 35.46 -1.55 -3.12
C GLN A 127 34.74 -0.22 -3.36
N LYS A 128 35.05 0.43 -4.49
CA LYS A 128 34.35 1.66 -4.88
C LYS A 128 32.90 1.33 -5.26
N TYR A 129 31.96 2.02 -4.62
CA TYR A 129 30.54 1.93 -4.92
C TYR A 129 29.91 3.32 -5.10
N LYS A 130 28.77 3.37 -5.79
CA LYS A 130 27.90 4.54 -5.90
C LYS A 130 26.54 4.20 -5.28
N ILE A 131 26.07 5.02 -4.34
CA ILE A 131 24.74 4.88 -3.73
C ILE A 131 23.80 5.91 -4.34
N GLN A 132 22.61 5.47 -4.72
CA GLN A 132 21.49 6.33 -5.10
C GLN A 132 20.32 6.02 -4.17
N ARG A 133 19.76 7.06 -3.55
CA ARG A 133 18.55 6.95 -2.72
C ARG A 133 17.34 7.26 -3.58
N SER A 134 16.34 6.38 -3.56
CA SER A 134 15.03 6.63 -4.14
C SER A 134 14.13 7.29 -3.09
N LYS A 135 13.53 8.43 -3.43
CA LYS A 135 12.52 9.07 -2.56
C LYS A 135 11.08 8.71 -2.97
N GLY A 136 10.90 8.10 -4.13
CA GLY A 136 9.59 7.72 -4.64
C GLY A 136 9.69 6.93 -5.94
N LEU A 137 8.63 6.23 -6.27
CA LEU A 137 8.49 5.38 -7.46
C LEU A 137 8.66 6.18 -8.76
N GLY A 138 8.37 7.49 -8.75
CA GLY A 138 8.56 8.37 -9.90
C GLY A 138 10.02 8.71 -10.21
N GLU A 139 10.93 8.54 -9.24
CA GLU A 139 12.38 8.75 -9.44
C GLU A 139 13.10 7.46 -9.82
N ASN A 140 12.41 6.31 -9.79
CA ASN A 140 12.99 5.03 -10.14
C ASN A 140 13.05 4.85 -11.65
N GLU A 141 14.23 4.46 -12.14
CA GLU A 141 14.39 4.08 -13.54
C GLU A 141 13.58 2.79 -13.84
N PRO A 142 12.99 2.66 -15.05
CA PRO A 142 12.22 1.48 -15.43
C PRO A 142 13.01 0.17 -15.29
N GLU A 143 14.31 0.19 -15.58
CA GLU A 143 15.22 -0.93 -15.45
C GLU A 143 15.32 -1.40 -13.99
N MET A 144 15.51 -0.47 -13.05
CA MET A 144 15.49 -0.74 -11.61
C MET A 144 14.18 -1.41 -11.17
N MET A 145 13.04 -0.85 -11.59
CA MET A 145 11.72 -1.39 -11.26
C MET A 145 11.50 -2.80 -11.83
N SER A 146 12.01 -3.06 -13.04
CA SER A 146 11.93 -4.37 -13.70
C SER A 146 12.79 -5.44 -13.04
N LEU A 147 13.82 -5.05 -12.27
CA LEU A 147 14.68 -5.95 -11.51
C LEU A 147 14.23 -6.12 -10.06
N THR A 148 13.32 -5.28 -9.59
CA THR A 148 12.89 -5.22 -8.19
C THR A 148 11.37 -5.37 -8.08
N THR A 149 10.65 -4.27 -7.92
CA THR A 149 9.23 -4.20 -7.55
C THR A 149 8.30 -4.94 -8.54
N MET A 150 8.65 -4.97 -9.82
CA MET A 150 7.82 -5.57 -10.88
C MET A 150 8.21 -7.01 -11.23
N ASN A 151 9.41 -7.46 -10.87
CA ASN A 151 9.91 -8.78 -11.24
C ASN A 151 9.27 -9.88 -10.36
N PRO A 152 8.56 -10.87 -10.93
CA PRO A 152 7.96 -11.94 -10.13
C PRO A 152 8.95 -12.75 -9.28
N GLU A 153 10.20 -12.88 -9.70
CA GLU A 153 11.24 -13.69 -9.05
C GLU A 153 11.94 -12.96 -7.89
N THR A 154 12.11 -11.64 -8.00
CA THR A 154 12.91 -10.85 -7.04
C THR A 154 12.08 -9.87 -6.21
N ARG A 155 10.83 -9.58 -6.61
CA ARG A 155 9.96 -8.64 -5.87
C ARG A 155 9.67 -9.15 -4.46
N ARG A 156 9.59 -8.20 -3.53
CA ARG A 156 9.14 -8.45 -2.16
C ARG A 156 7.70 -7.96 -2.02
N LEU A 157 6.82 -8.88 -1.64
CA LEU A 157 5.39 -8.62 -1.46
C LEU A 157 4.96 -8.97 -0.04
N ILE A 158 4.32 -8.02 0.63
CA ILE A 158 3.66 -8.24 1.92
C ILE A 158 2.22 -8.63 1.63
N ARG A 159 1.83 -9.86 1.99
CA ARG A 159 0.43 -10.30 1.84
C ARG A 159 -0.41 -9.70 2.96
N VAL A 160 -1.51 -9.04 2.59
CA VAL A 160 -2.46 -8.48 3.55
C VAL A 160 -3.43 -9.58 3.96
N MET A 161 -3.45 -9.89 5.25
CA MET A 161 -4.31 -10.91 5.84
C MET A 161 -5.36 -10.26 6.74
N PRO A 162 -6.56 -10.84 6.86
CA PRO A 162 -7.53 -10.38 7.84
C PRO A 162 -7.00 -10.65 9.26
N GLU A 163 -7.33 -9.74 10.17
CA GLU A 163 -7.15 -9.93 11.60
C GLU A 163 -8.53 -9.94 12.28
N ASP A 164 -8.56 -9.97 13.61
CA ASP A 164 -9.78 -9.78 14.39
C ASP A 164 -10.56 -8.55 13.91
N ALA A 165 -11.83 -8.76 13.54
CA ALA A 165 -12.67 -7.75 12.93
C ALA A 165 -12.96 -6.58 13.89
N GLN A 166 -13.10 -6.87 15.19
CA GLN A 166 -13.37 -5.85 16.19
C GLN A 166 -12.15 -4.95 16.37
N LYS A 167 -10.95 -5.52 16.57
CA LYS A 167 -9.71 -4.74 16.67
C LYS A 167 -9.45 -3.92 15.41
N THR A 168 -9.69 -4.51 14.24
CA THR A 168 -9.53 -3.82 12.96
C THR A 168 -10.45 -2.60 12.88
N GLN A 169 -11.71 -2.75 13.28
CA GLN A 169 -12.68 -1.66 13.31
C GLN A 169 -12.29 -0.57 14.34
N GLU A 170 -11.84 -0.95 15.53
CA GLU A 170 -11.39 -0.01 16.57
C GLU A 170 -10.21 0.85 16.08
N ILE A 171 -9.21 0.23 15.46
CA ILE A 171 -8.06 0.93 14.88
C ILE A 171 -8.48 1.83 13.72
N PHE A 172 -9.37 1.37 12.85
CA PHE A 172 -9.91 2.20 11.77
C PHE A 172 -10.66 3.42 12.29
N GLU A 173 -11.49 3.27 13.32
CA GLU A 173 -12.21 4.41 13.91
C GLU A 173 -11.23 5.40 14.56
N LEU A 174 -10.22 4.91 15.29
CA LEU A 174 -9.20 5.73 15.93
C LEU A 174 -8.36 6.53 14.90
N LEU A 175 -7.84 5.85 13.88
CA LEU A 175 -6.88 6.44 12.94
C LEU A 175 -7.57 7.20 11.80
N LEU A 176 -8.75 6.77 11.37
CA LEU A 176 -9.43 7.30 10.18
C LEU A 176 -10.81 7.89 10.45
N GLY A 177 -11.33 7.78 11.67
CA GLY A 177 -12.62 8.36 12.09
C GLY A 177 -12.53 9.83 12.49
N ASP A 178 -13.46 10.25 13.34
CA ASP A 178 -13.62 11.65 13.79
C ASP A 178 -13.00 11.94 15.17
N ASN A 179 -12.52 10.91 15.89
CA ASN A 179 -11.91 11.06 17.21
C ASN A 179 -10.50 11.66 17.14
N LEU A 180 -10.41 12.98 17.00
CA LEU A 180 -9.15 13.72 16.91
C LEU A 180 -8.30 13.59 18.19
N ASP A 181 -8.92 13.65 19.35
CA ASP A 181 -8.19 13.61 20.62
C ASP A 181 -7.63 12.21 20.90
N GLY A 182 -8.43 11.16 20.71
CA GLY A 182 -7.95 9.78 20.80
C GLY A 182 -6.79 9.49 19.85
N ARG A 183 -6.83 10.04 18.63
CA ARG A 183 -5.71 9.91 17.69
C ARG A 183 -4.45 10.62 18.19
N LYS A 184 -4.57 11.82 18.76
CA LYS A 184 -3.42 12.55 19.34
C LYS A 184 -2.83 11.78 20.51
N ASP A 185 -3.68 11.21 21.37
CA ASP A 185 -3.23 10.42 22.51
C ASP A 185 -2.54 9.15 22.04
N TYR A 186 -3.08 8.45 21.04
CA TYR A 186 -2.40 7.29 20.44
C TYR A 186 -1.02 7.64 19.86
N ILE A 187 -0.91 8.75 19.13
CA ILE A 187 0.39 9.21 18.59
C ILE A 187 1.35 9.56 19.72
N ARG A 188 0.88 10.19 20.80
CA ARG A 188 1.72 10.50 21.98
C ARG A 188 2.24 9.22 22.63
N ASP A 189 1.37 8.24 22.83
CA ASP A 189 1.67 7.04 23.60
C ASP A 189 2.44 5.99 22.79
N TYR A 190 2.29 5.95 21.47
CA TYR A 190 2.88 4.91 20.62
C TYR A 190 3.81 5.45 19.53
N GLY A 191 3.89 6.76 19.31
CA GLY A 191 4.71 7.36 18.26
C GLY A 191 6.18 6.98 18.36
N TYR A 192 6.70 6.79 19.58
CA TYR A 192 8.10 6.39 19.79
C TYR A 192 8.46 5.04 19.14
N LYS A 193 7.47 4.15 18.92
CA LYS A 193 7.69 2.83 18.30
C LYS A 193 8.01 2.91 16.82
N TYR A 194 7.74 4.05 16.20
CA TYR A 194 7.85 4.24 14.75
C TYR A 194 8.96 5.24 14.40
N LEU A 195 9.79 5.67 15.36
CA LEU A 195 10.83 6.66 15.14
C LEU A 195 11.84 6.24 14.06
N ASP A 196 12.16 4.94 14.00
CA ASP A 196 13.07 4.37 13.02
C ASP A 196 12.47 4.35 11.59
N ASP A 197 11.14 4.42 11.49
CA ASP A 197 10.38 4.47 10.24
C ASP A 197 10.04 5.92 9.80
N ILE A 198 10.39 6.92 10.62
CA ILE A 198 10.21 8.32 10.25
C ILE A 198 11.25 8.69 9.21
N ASP A 199 10.79 9.07 8.01
CA ASP A 199 11.63 9.70 7.00
C ASP A 199 11.98 11.13 7.46
N VAL A 200 12.95 11.24 8.37
CA VAL A 200 13.56 12.52 8.75
C VAL A 200 14.49 12.93 7.59
N SER A 201 13.91 13.66 6.63
CA SER A 201 14.67 14.35 5.58
C SER A 201 15.44 15.55 6.11
#